data_AF-A0A645IME1-F1
#
_entry.id   AF-A0A645IME1-F1
#
_cell.length_a   1.000
_cell.length_b   1.000
_cell.length_c   1.000
_cell.angle_alpha   90.00
_cell.angle_beta   90.00
_cell.angle_gamma   90.00
#
_symmetry.space_group_name_H-M   'P 1'
#
loop_
_entity.id
_entity.type
_entity.pdbx_description
1 polymer ?
#
loop_
_entity_poly.entity_id
_entity_poly.type
_entity_poly.pdbx_seq_one_letter_code
_entity_poly.pdbx_strand_id
1 'polypeptide(L)'
;MVMALGTSIGGYRIIKAVGMDMVKMQKYQGFSADFAAAICLLVATIFGLPVSTTHTKTTAIMGVGAAKRIKSVNWGVVNEMVSAWLLTFPGCGIIGYLMALIFMRIF
;
A
#
# COMPACT_ATOMS: atom_id res chain seq x y z
N MET A 1 -8.20 -6.34 17.19
CA MET A 1 -8.27 -5.10 18.01
C MET A 1 -7.13 -4.13 17.71
N VAL A 2 -5.86 -4.55 17.78
CA VAL A 2 -4.70 -3.67 17.55
C VAL A 2 -4.71 -3.02 16.15
N MET A 3 -5.00 -3.78 15.09
CA MET A 3 -5.11 -3.22 13.74
C MET A 3 -6.21 -2.15 13.61
N ALA A 4 -7.35 -2.34 14.28
CA ALA A 4 -8.46 -1.38 14.25
C ALA A 4 -8.08 -0.07 14.96
N LEU A 5 -7.42 -0.17 16.12
CA LEU A 5 -6.91 0.99 16.86
C LEU A 5 -5.78 1.72 16.13
N GLY A 6 -4.85 0.99 15.52
CA GLY A 6 -3.79 1.60 14.71
C GLY A 6 -4.35 2.33 13.47
N THR A 7 -5.38 1.75 12.85
CA THR A 7 -6.04 2.36 11.68
C THR A 7 -6.82 3.62 12.07
N SER A 8 -7.48 3.66 13.24
CA SER A 8 -8.21 4.86 13.66
C SER A 8 -7.28 6.04 13.96
N ILE A 9 -6.08 5.78 14.48
CA ILE A 9 -5.10 6.82 14.84
C ILE A 9 -4.35 7.34 13.60
N GLY A 10 -3.88 6.45 12.72
CA GLY A 10 -2.97 6.81 11.62
C GLY A 10 -3.56 6.67 10.22
N GLY A 11 -4.67 5.93 10.06
CA GLY A 11 -5.20 5.53 8.76
C GLY A 11 -5.74 6.68 7.92
N TYR A 12 -6.24 7.75 8.55
CA TYR A 12 -6.83 8.89 7.84
C TYR A 12 -5.85 9.54 6.84
N ARG A 13 -4.57 9.67 7.21
CA ARG A 13 -3.55 10.28 6.34
C ARG A 13 -3.30 9.44 5.08
N ILE A 14 -3.30 8.11 5.24
CA ILE A 14 -3.12 7.16 4.13
C ILE A 14 -4.34 7.18 3.21
N ILE A 15 -5.55 7.15 3.79
CA ILE A 15 -6.81 7.21 3.02
C ILE A 15 -6.87 8.50 2.21
N LYS A 16 -6.45 9.64 2.79
CA LYS A 16 -6.38 10.92 2.09
C LYS A 16 -5.39 10.90 0.92
N ALA A 17 -4.16 10.44 1.15
CA ALA A 17 -3.13 10.36 0.12
C ALA A 17 -3.55 9.46 -1.05
N VAL A 18 -4.10 8.27 -0.76
CA VAL A 18 -4.49 7.30 -1.80
C VAL A 18 -5.82 7.66 -2.46
N GLY A 19 -6.81 8.10 -1.68
CA GLY A 19 -8.18 8.30 -2.15
C GLY A 19 -8.47 9.69 -2.71
N MET A 20 -7.72 10.72 -2.29
CA MET A 20 -7.94 12.11 -2.75
C MET A 20 -6.79 12.64 -3.59
N ASP A 21 -5.55 12.36 -3.21
CA ASP A 21 -4.37 12.97 -3.84
C ASP A 21 -3.82 12.15 -5.02
N MET A 22 -3.91 10.81 -4.96
CA MET A 22 -3.41 9.93 -6.03
C MET A 22 -4.33 9.87 -7.25
N VAL A 23 -5.63 9.58 -7.05
CA VAL A 23 -6.62 9.50 -8.13
C VAL A 23 -7.94 10.09 -7.65
N LYS A 24 -8.48 11.10 -8.35
CA LYS A 24 -9.84 11.60 -8.08
C LYS A 24 -10.86 10.60 -8.63
N MET A 25 -11.29 9.68 -7.79
CA MET A 25 -12.22 8.61 -8.17
C MET A 25 -13.68 8.95 -7.86
N GLN A 26 -14.58 8.55 -8.76
CA GLN A 26 -16.01 8.48 -8.50
C GLN A 26 -16.40 7.14 -7.85
N LYS A 27 -17.60 7.04 -7.26
CA LYS A 27 -18.05 5.84 -6.52
C LYS A 27 -17.94 4.53 -7.33
N TYR A 28 -18.31 4.54 -8.62
CA TYR A 28 -18.21 3.36 -9.47
C TYR A 28 -16.76 2.92 -9.71
N GLN A 29 -15.82 3.87 -9.80
CA GLN A 29 -14.40 3.58 -9.99
C GLN A 29 -13.80 2.93 -8.73
N GLY A 30 -14.20 3.41 -7.55
CA GLY A 30 -13.84 2.77 -6.28
C GLY A 30 -14.33 1.34 -6.20
N PHE A 31 -15.59 1.08 -6.58
CA PHE A 31 -16.15 -0.27 -6.61
C PHE A 31 -15.40 -1.19 -7.59
N SER A 32 -15.13 -0.73 -8.81
CA SER A 32 -14.36 -1.50 -9.78
C SER A 32 -12.94 -1.80 -9.30
N ALA A 33 -12.27 -0.84 -8.65
CA ALA A 33 -10.94 -1.03 -8.09
C ALA A 33 -10.94 -2.05 -6.95
N ASP A 34 -11.94 -1.98 -6.05
CA ASP A 34 -12.11 -2.95 -4.96
C ASP A 34 -12.41 -4.35 -5.47
N PHE A 35 -13.27 -4.48 -6.48
CA PHE A 35 -13.60 -5.77 -7.07
C PHE A 35 -12.37 -6.41 -7.76
N ALA A 36 -11.61 -5.63 -8.54
CA ALA A 36 -10.38 -6.09 -9.16
C ALA A 36 -9.33 -6.51 -8.12
N ALA A 37 -9.13 -5.69 -7.07
CA ALA A 37 -8.21 -6.02 -5.99
C ALA A 37 -8.65 -7.28 -5.22
N ALA A 38 -9.94 -7.43 -4.94
CA ALA A 38 -10.48 -8.59 -4.24
C ALA A 38 -10.27 -9.88 -5.05
N ILE A 39 -10.51 -9.85 -6.37
CA ILE A 39 -10.25 -11.00 -7.24
C ILE A 39 -8.76 -11.36 -7.23
N CYS A 40 -7.86 -10.39 -7.43
CA CYS A 40 -6.43 -10.64 -7.41
C CYS A 40 -5.95 -11.23 -6.08
N LEU A 41 -6.43 -10.68 -4.95
CA LEU A 41 -6.09 -11.17 -3.62
C LEU A 41 -6.66 -12.56 -3.36
N LEU A 42 -7.90 -12.83 -3.80
CA LEU A 42 -8.54 -14.13 -3.65
C LEU A 42 -7.80 -15.19 -4.45
N VAL A 43 -7.43 -14.91 -5.70
CA VAL A 43 -6.60 -15.79 -6.52
C VAL A 43 -5.27 -16.05 -5.84
N ALA A 44 -4.55 -15.01 -5.41
CA ALA A 44 -3.27 -15.16 -4.71
C ALA A 44 -3.40 -16.01 -3.43
N THR A 45 -4.50 -15.84 -2.69
CA THR A 45 -4.79 -16.60 -1.47
C THR A 45 -5.05 -18.08 -1.77
N ILE A 46 -5.80 -18.39 -2.83
CA ILE A 46 -6.05 -19.78 -3.26
C ILE A 46 -4.74 -20.49 -3.65
N PHE A 47 -3.83 -19.76 -4.31
CA PHE A 47 -2.50 -20.26 -4.65
C PHE A 47 -1.49 -20.24 -3.48
N GLY A 48 -1.89 -19.74 -2.30
CA GLY A 48 -1.02 -19.67 -1.12
C GLY A 48 0.15 -18.69 -1.27
N LEU A 49 0.08 -17.74 -2.20
CA LEU A 49 1.16 -16.79 -2.46
C LEU A 49 1.06 -15.60 -1.47
N PRO A 50 2.12 -15.31 -0.69
CA PRO A 50 2.12 -14.15 0.18
C PRO A 50 2.28 -12.88 -0.66
N VAL A 51 1.16 -12.19 -0.89
CA VAL A 51 1.12 -10.94 -1.66
C VAL A 51 0.86 -9.73 -0.77
N SER A 52 1.47 -8.60 -1.14
CA SER A 52 1.22 -7.33 -0.46
C SER A 52 -0.16 -6.78 -0.85
N THR A 53 -1.06 -6.71 0.13
CA THR A 53 -2.40 -6.11 -0.05
C THR A 53 -2.31 -4.62 -0.37
N THR A 54 -1.32 -3.91 0.18
CA THR A 54 -1.07 -2.50 -0.09
C THR A 54 -0.69 -2.26 -1.54
N HIS A 55 0.20 -3.09 -2.11
CA HIS A 55 0.57 -2.97 -3.52
C HIS A 55 -0.63 -3.29 -4.40
N THR A 56 -1.32 -4.40 -4.12
CA THR A 56 -2.45 -4.86 -4.94
C THR A 56 -3.58 -3.83 -5.01
N LYS A 57 -3.98 -3.24 -3.86
CA LYS A 57 -5.03 -2.21 -3.81
C LYS A 57 -4.60 -0.90 -4.47
N THR A 58 -3.39 -0.42 -4.21
CA THR A 58 -2.93 0.87 -4.77
C THR A 58 -2.75 0.80 -6.29
N THR A 59 -2.25 -0.31 -6.83
CA THR A 59 -2.14 -0.51 -8.28
C THR A 59 -3.51 -0.71 -8.94
N ALA A 60 -4.47 -1.36 -8.28
CA ALA A 60 -5.85 -1.45 -8.79
C ALA A 60 -6.51 -0.07 -8.91
N ILE A 61 -6.37 0.77 -7.88
CA ILE A 61 -6.85 2.16 -7.87
C ILE A 61 -6.20 2.98 -8.99
N MET A 62 -4.87 2.87 -9.11
CA MET A 62 -4.10 3.52 -10.17
C MET A 62 -4.57 3.05 -11.56
N GLY A 63 -4.79 1.75 -11.74
CA GLY A 63 -5.25 1.15 -12.99
C GLY A 63 -6.61 1.70 -13.44
N VAL A 64 -7.57 1.84 -12.51
CA VAL A 64 -8.88 2.43 -12.82
C VAL A 64 -8.78 3.91 -13.18
N GLY A 65 -7.89 4.67 -12.53
CA GLY A 65 -7.58 6.05 -12.93
C GLY A 65 -6.96 6.13 -14.33
N ALA A 66 -5.94 5.31 -14.57
CA ALA A 66 -5.23 5.24 -15.84
C ALA A 66 -6.15 4.84 -17.01
N ALA A 67 -7.11 3.94 -16.77
CA ALA A 67 -8.10 3.49 -17.75
C ALA A 67 -8.97 4.63 -18.31
N LYS A 68 -9.26 5.66 -17.49
CA LYS A 68 -9.95 6.87 -17.97
C LYS A 68 -8.98 7.81 -18.67
N ARG A 69 -7.86 8.13 -18.01
CA ARG A 69 -6.78 8.96 -18.57
C ARG A 69 -5.52 8.79 -17.73
N ILE A 70 -4.39 8.53 -18.37
CA ILE A 70 -3.07 8.41 -17.70
C ILE A 70 -2.72 9.69 -16.90
N LYS A 71 -3.14 10.87 -17.38
CA LYS A 71 -2.96 12.16 -16.67
C LYS A 71 -3.85 12.35 -15.45
N SER A 72 -4.86 11.51 -15.23
CA SER A 72 -5.73 11.62 -14.06
C SER A 72 -5.11 11.05 -12.78
N VAL A 73 -4.01 10.30 -12.94
CA VAL A 73 -3.19 9.79 -11.84
C VAL A 73 -2.11 10.81 -11.50
N ASN A 74 -1.97 11.11 -10.22
CA ASN A 74 -0.88 11.95 -9.72
C ASN A 74 0.41 11.15 -9.60
N TRP A 75 1.22 11.18 -10.66
CA TRP A 75 2.50 10.46 -10.73
C TRP A 75 3.53 10.91 -9.68
N GLY A 76 3.41 12.13 -9.14
CA GLY A 76 4.27 12.59 -8.05
C GLY A 76 4.05 11.78 -6.78
N VAL A 77 2.79 11.60 -6.38
CA VAL A 77 2.41 10.78 -5.22
C VAL A 77 2.80 9.31 -5.44
N VAL A 78 2.59 8.80 -6.65
CA VAL A 78 2.98 7.43 -6.98
C VAL A 78 4.48 7.22 -6.81
N ASN A 79 5.31 8.15 -7.30
CA ASN A 79 6.76 8.05 -7.18
C ASN A 79 7.23 8.11 -5.72
N GLU A 80 6.61 8.96 -4.90
CA GLU A 80 6.86 9.04 -3.45
C GLU A 80 6.49 7.73 -2.73
N MET A 81 5.41 7.07 -3.14
CA MET A 81 5.02 5.78 -2.57
C MET A 81 6.00 4.67 -2.97
N VAL A 82 6.42 4.64 -4.24
CA VAL A 82 7.39 3.64 -4.73
C VAL A 82 8.74 3.81 -4.05
N SER A 83 9.21 5.04 -3.88
CA SER A 83 10.46 5.30 -3.15
C SER A 83 10.36 4.89 -1.68
N ALA A 84 9.22 5.15 -1.02
CA ALA A 84 8.97 4.70 0.34
C ALA A 84 8.96 3.16 0.46
N TRP A 85 8.35 2.44 -0.49
CA TRP A 85 8.38 0.97 -0.52
C TRP A 85 9.80 0.43 -0.65
N LEU A 86 10.60 1.03 -1.52
CA LEU A 86 12.00 0.62 -1.70
C LEU A 86 12.84 0.91 -0.45
N LEU A 87 12.65 2.08 0.16
CA LEU A 87 13.38 2.52 1.37
C LEU A 87 12.97 1.74 2.64
N THR A 88 11.80 1.11 2.65
CA THR A 88 11.36 0.30 3.79
C THR A 88 12.28 -0.91 4.01
N PHE A 89 12.75 -1.56 2.94
CA PHE A 89 13.65 -2.72 3.04
C PHE A 89 14.97 -2.42 3.75
N PRO A 90 15.79 -1.43 3.34
CA PRO A 90 17.02 -1.09 4.04
C PRO A 90 16.73 -0.53 5.44
N GLY A 91 15.66 0.25 5.62
CA GLY A 91 15.27 0.77 6.93
C GLY A 91 15.00 -0.34 7.95
N CYS A 92 14.17 -1.32 7.59
CA CYS A 92 13.89 -2.48 8.43
C CYS A 92 15.14 -3.34 8.65
N GLY A 93 15.98 -3.51 7.63
CA GLY A 93 17.24 -4.26 7.73
C GLY A 93 18.22 -3.65 8.73
N ILE A 94 18.42 -2.33 8.67
CA ILE A 94 19.32 -1.60 9.58
C ILE A 94 18.80 -1.67 11.02
N ILE A 95 17.51 -1.41 11.23
CA ILE A 95 16.91 -1.45 12.57
C ILE A 95 17.00 -2.87 13.15
N GLY A 96 16.70 -3.90 12.35
CA GLY A 96 16.82 -5.29 12.75
C GLY A 96 18.26 -5.68 13.11
N TYR A 97 19.24 -5.26 12.29
CA TYR A 97 20.66 -5.50 12.54
C TYR A 97 21.12 -4.83 13.85
N LEU A 98 20.75 -3.57 14.08
CA LEU A 98 21.11 -2.84 15.30
C LEU A 98 20.49 -3.48 16.55
N MET A 99 19.22 -3.88 16.49
CA MET A 99 18.58 -4.59 17.60
C MET A 99 19.26 -5.93 17.89
N ALA A 100 19.59 -6.71 16.86
CA ALA A 100 20.29 -7.98 17.02
C ALA A 100 21.68 -7.79 17.65
N LEU A 101 22.41 -6.76 17.22
CA LEU A 101 23.73 -6.43 17.78
C LEU A 101 23.64 -6.06 19.26
N ILE A 102 22.65 -5.24 19.64
CA ILE A 102 22.42 -4.85 21.04
C ILE A 102 22.09 -6.08 21.89
N PHE A 103 21.22 -6.96 21.39
CA PHE A 103 20.84 -8.18 22.10
C PHE A 103 22.06 -9.10 22.34
N MET A 104 22.88 -9.32 21.31
CA MET A 104 24.11 -10.13 21.38
C MET A 104 25.24 -9.49 22.21
N ARG A 105 25.13 -8.21 22.58
CA ARG A 105 26.12 -7.53 23.44
C ARG A 105 25.73 -7.52 24.91
N ILE A 106 24.45 -7.70 25.20
CA ILE A 106 23.88 -7.68 26.55
C ILE A 106 23.82 -9.10 27.14
N PHE A 107 23.52 -10.11 26.30
CA PHE A 107 23.59 -11.53 26.61
C PHE A 107 24.85 -12.15 26.02
#